data_AF-A0A936LLB6-F1
#
_entry.id   AF-A0A936LLB6-F1
#
_cell.length_a   1.000
_cell.length_b   1.000
_cell.length_c   1.000
_cell.angle_alpha   90.00
_cell.angle_beta   90.00
_cell.angle_gamma   90.00
#
_symmetry.space_group_name_H-M   'P 1'
#
loop_
_entity.id
_entity.type
_entity.pdbx_description
1 polymer ?
#
loop_
_entity_poly.entity_id
_entity_poly.type
_entity_poly.pdbx_seq_one_letter_code
_entity_poly.pdbx_strand_id
1 'polypeptide(L)'
;MTMEERLAMFRQPLLPHEIEWKIAANSKPDKNGITKSTIVPYIDNRAVMNRLDAAFGAMGWKSEFHQLSGGFLCTIFIRIDGEWVGKSDGASSTDIEPIKGGISDAMKRAAHQWGIGRELYSYPTVQIAWEGQPKRWVPNPVLNRLAGMTTAINEGRFSESYVALLEDGSGYR
;
A
#
# COMPACT_ATOMS: atom_id res chain seq x y z
N MET A 1 8.70 19.04 -19.10
CA MET A 1 8.32 18.78 -17.70
C MET A 1 9.52 19.01 -16.80
N THR A 2 9.42 19.99 -15.89
CA THR A 2 10.42 20.31 -14.87
C THR A 2 10.57 19.16 -13.86
N MET A 3 11.62 19.20 -13.03
CA MET A 3 11.79 18.20 -11.97
C MET A 3 10.63 18.22 -10.98
N GLU A 4 10.13 19.41 -10.61
CA GLU A 4 8.99 19.54 -9.70
C GLU A 4 7.72 18.91 -10.31
N GLU A 5 7.46 19.14 -11.59
CA GLU A 5 6.31 18.53 -12.27
C GLU A 5 6.45 16.99 -12.35
N ARG A 6 7.66 16.46 -12.56
CA ARG A 6 7.92 15.00 -12.53
C ARG A 6 7.68 14.41 -11.16
N LEU A 7 8.16 15.08 -10.10
CA LEU A 7 7.91 14.66 -8.73
C LEU A 7 6.42 14.76 -8.38
N ALA A 8 5.72 15.80 -8.82
CA ALA A 8 4.28 15.94 -8.64
C ALA A 8 3.50 14.83 -9.37
N MET A 9 3.94 14.43 -10.57
CA MET A 9 3.36 13.29 -11.30
C MET A 9 3.58 11.97 -10.54
N PHE A 10 4.78 11.74 -10.01
CA PHE A 10 5.09 10.54 -9.22
C PHE A 10 4.24 10.44 -7.94
N ARG A 11 3.95 11.59 -7.31
CA ARG A 11 3.24 11.71 -6.03
C ARG A 11 1.72 11.86 -6.15
N GLN A 12 1.14 11.70 -7.34
CA GLN A 12 -0.31 11.79 -7.48
C GLN A 12 -1.03 10.81 -6.53
N PRO A 13 -2.27 11.07 -6.12
CA PRO A 13 -3.03 10.11 -5.33
C PRO A 13 -3.06 8.72 -5.98
N LEU A 14 -2.93 7.66 -5.17
CA LEU A 14 -3.00 6.30 -5.67
C LEU A 14 -4.38 5.96 -6.23
N LEU A 15 -4.39 5.27 -7.38
CA LEU A 15 -5.61 4.75 -7.98
C LEU A 15 -6.02 3.43 -7.31
N PRO A 16 -7.30 3.03 -7.39
CA PRO A 16 -7.77 1.80 -6.77
C PRO A 16 -6.95 0.54 -7.11
N HIS A 17 -6.49 0.42 -8.36
CA HIS A 17 -5.72 -0.74 -8.82
C HIS A 17 -4.24 -0.72 -8.39
N GLU A 18 -3.79 0.38 -7.79
CA GLU A 18 -2.43 0.55 -7.25
C GLU A 18 -2.38 0.27 -5.75
N ILE A 19 -3.51 -0.08 -5.14
CA ILE A 19 -3.66 -0.37 -3.72
C ILE A 19 -3.99 -1.86 -3.52
N GLU A 20 -3.15 -2.54 -2.76
CA GLU A 20 -3.40 -3.87 -2.21
C GLU A 20 -3.98 -3.77 -0.81
N TRP A 21 -5.16 -4.32 -0.57
CA TRP A 21 -5.73 -4.44 0.77
C TRP A 21 -5.36 -5.78 1.40
N LYS A 22 -4.76 -5.74 2.60
CA LYS A 22 -4.28 -6.94 3.30
C LYS A 22 -4.89 -7.05 4.68
N ILE A 23 -5.11 -8.29 5.12
CA ILE A 23 -5.50 -8.59 6.50
C ILE A 23 -4.30 -8.29 7.40
N ALA A 24 -4.49 -7.31 8.29
CA ALA A 24 -3.50 -6.94 9.30
C ALA A 24 -3.71 -7.73 10.61
N ALA A 25 -4.98 -7.99 10.97
CA ALA A 25 -5.31 -8.72 12.18
C ALA A 25 -6.63 -9.48 12.01
N ASN A 26 -6.71 -10.65 12.65
CA ASN A 26 -7.89 -11.49 12.70
C ASN A 26 -8.30 -11.71 14.16
N SER A 27 -9.58 -11.60 14.47
CA SER A 27 -10.14 -12.11 15.72
C SER A 27 -10.44 -13.61 15.61
N LYS A 28 -10.52 -14.30 16.75
CA LYS A 28 -11.22 -15.59 16.80
C LYS A 28 -12.73 -15.37 16.59
N PRO A 29 -13.47 -16.37 16.10
CA PRO A 29 -14.92 -16.30 16.06
C PRO A 29 -15.48 -16.05 17.47
N ASP A 30 -16.46 -15.16 17.58
CA ASP A 30 -17.16 -14.91 18.83
C ASP A 30 -18.17 -16.04 19.15
N LYS A 31 -18.95 -15.86 20.22
CA LYS A 31 -19.96 -16.85 20.65
C LYS A 31 -21.07 -17.11 19.62
N ASN A 32 -21.26 -16.20 18.68
CA ASN A 32 -22.23 -16.30 17.59
C ASN A 32 -21.56 -16.79 16.28
N GLY A 33 -20.28 -17.20 16.34
CA GLY A 33 -19.52 -17.64 15.18
C GLY A 33 -19.02 -16.52 14.28
N ILE A 34 -19.08 -15.25 14.72
CA ILE A 34 -18.65 -14.11 13.89
C ILE A 34 -17.17 -13.83 14.11
N THR A 35 -16.39 -13.82 13.02
CA THR A 35 -15.01 -13.33 12.99
C THR A 35 -14.98 -11.90 12.48
N LYS A 36 -14.12 -11.08 13.10
CA LYS A 36 -13.80 -9.73 12.67
C LYS A 36 -12.34 -9.63 12.27
N SER A 37 -12.08 -8.99 11.14
CA SER A 37 -10.73 -8.80 10.63
C SER A 37 -10.48 -7.35 10.28
N THR A 38 -9.34 -6.83 10.73
CA THR A 38 -8.87 -5.50 10.35
C THR A 38 -8.03 -5.65 9.09
N ILE A 39 -8.36 -4.86 8.06
CA ILE A 39 -7.57 -4.78 6.84
C ILE A 39 -6.98 -3.38 6.69
N VAL A 40 -5.82 -3.29 6.05
CA VAL A 40 -5.11 -2.04 5.80
C VAL A 40 -4.63 -1.97 4.35
N PRO A 41 -4.56 -0.76 3.77
CA PRO A 41 -4.09 -0.59 2.41
C PRO A 41 -2.56 -0.54 2.36
N TYR A 42 -2.00 -1.14 1.32
CA TYR A 42 -0.60 -1.01 0.92
C TYR A 42 -0.55 -0.60 -0.54
N ILE A 43 0.46 0.16 -0.94
CA ILE A 43 0.75 0.38 -2.35
C ILE A 43 1.25 -0.94 -2.99
N ASP A 44 0.84 -1.24 -4.22
CA ASP A 44 1.48 -2.31 -5.02
C ASP A 44 2.89 -1.85 -5.42
N ASN A 45 3.89 -2.70 -5.24
CA ASN A 45 5.26 -2.40 -5.65
C ASN A 45 5.37 -2.11 -7.16
N ARG A 46 4.49 -2.69 -7.99
CA ARG A 46 4.39 -2.39 -9.42
C ARG A 46 3.95 -0.96 -9.69
N ALA A 47 3.07 -0.41 -8.85
CA ALA A 47 2.65 0.99 -8.97
C ALA A 47 3.84 1.94 -8.76
N VAL A 48 4.71 1.64 -7.79
CA VAL A 48 5.96 2.39 -7.57
C VAL A 48 6.82 2.38 -8.84
N MET A 49 7.12 1.20 -9.38
CA MET A 49 7.96 1.04 -10.57
C MET A 49 7.37 1.74 -11.79
N ASN A 50 6.09 1.49 -12.08
CA ASN A 50 5.40 2.09 -13.22
C ASN A 50 5.36 3.61 -13.15
N ARG A 51 5.15 4.18 -11.95
CA ARG A 51 5.13 5.63 -11.78
C ARG A 51 6.52 6.24 -11.83
N LEU A 52 7.56 5.56 -11.35
CA LEU A 52 8.94 5.98 -11.55
C LEU A 52 9.31 6.01 -13.04
N ASP A 53 8.94 4.96 -13.78
CA ASP A 53 9.14 4.90 -15.23
C ASP A 53 8.38 6.02 -15.96
N ALA A 54 7.12 6.28 -15.59
CA ALA A 54 6.33 7.34 -16.21
C ALA A 54 6.91 8.75 -15.93
N ALA A 55 7.36 9.00 -14.70
CA ALA A 55 7.83 10.32 -14.30
C ALA A 55 9.29 10.60 -14.71
N PHE A 56 10.17 9.60 -14.65
CA PHE A 56 11.62 9.78 -14.81
C PHE A 56 12.19 9.01 -16.00
N GLY A 57 11.44 8.06 -16.58
CA GLY A 57 11.93 7.11 -17.57
C GLY A 57 12.74 5.99 -16.91
N ALA A 58 12.79 4.82 -17.56
CA ALA A 58 13.48 3.63 -17.02
C ALA A 58 14.97 3.84 -16.69
N MET A 59 15.62 4.83 -17.33
CA MET A 59 17.03 5.18 -17.06
C MET A 59 17.19 6.38 -16.10
N GLY A 60 16.08 7.01 -15.69
CA GLY A 60 16.06 8.18 -14.80
C GLY A 60 15.95 7.83 -13.32
N TRP A 61 15.79 6.55 -12.99
CA TRP A 61 15.78 6.04 -11.62
C TRP A 61 16.53 4.71 -11.53
N LYS A 62 16.94 4.35 -10.31
CA LYS A 62 17.46 3.01 -9.98
C LYS A 62 17.14 2.68 -8.52
N SER A 63 17.22 1.41 -8.16
CA SER A 63 17.12 0.95 -6.78
C SER A 63 18.31 0.09 -6.39
N GLU A 64 18.78 0.24 -5.17
CA GLU A 64 19.81 -0.61 -4.57
C GLU A 64 19.26 -1.26 -3.30
N PHE A 65 19.57 -2.54 -3.12
CA PHE A 65 19.13 -3.32 -1.96
C PHE A 65 20.33 -3.83 -1.18
N HIS A 66 20.27 -3.66 0.14
CA HIS A 66 21.27 -4.16 1.06
C HIS A 66 20.58 -5.07 2.08
N GLN A 67 21.05 -6.31 2.20
CA GLN A 67 20.55 -7.22 3.22
C GLN A 67 21.12 -6.84 4.58
N LEU A 68 20.25 -6.75 5.58
CA LEU A 68 20.59 -6.55 6.98
C LEU A 68 20.28 -7.82 7.77
N SER A 69 20.78 -7.92 9.01
CA SER A 69 20.36 -8.99 9.90
C SER A 69 18.85 -8.85 10.19
N GLY A 70 18.06 -9.79 9.68
CA GLY A 70 16.60 -9.82 9.87
C GLY A 70 15.79 -8.91 8.94
N GLY A 71 16.37 -8.36 7.88
CA GLY A 71 15.62 -7.52 6.94
C GLY A 71 16.43 -6.98 5.76
N PHE A 72 15.88 -5.95 5.11
CA PHE A 72 16.45 -5.33 3.93
C PHE A 72 16.35 -3.82 4.01
N LEU A 73 17.39 -3.12 3.57
CA LEU A 73 17.38 -1.70 3.27
C LEU A 73 17.23 -1.54 1.75
N CYS A 74 16.32 -0.68 1.32
CA CYS A 74 16.21 -0.25 -0.06
C CYS A 74 16.56 1.24 -0.16
N THR A 75 17.32 1.60 -1.19
CA THR A 75 17.51 2.99 -1.59
C THR A 75 16.96 3.17 -2.99
N ILE A 76 16.02 4.11 -3.17
CA ILE A 76 15.56 4.54 -4.50
C ILE A 76 16.30 5.81 -4.86
N PHE A 77 16.99 5.80 -6.00
CA PHE A 77 17.67 6.95 -6.56
C PHE A 77 16.89 7.51 -7.74
N ILE A 78 16.79 8.83 -7.81
CA ILE A 78 16.25 9.56 -8.95
C ILE A 78 17.36 10.49 -9.47
N ARG A 79 17.51 10.56 -10.80
CA ARG A 79 18.50 11.42 -11.43
C ARG A 79 17.97 12.85 -11.50
N ILE A 80 18.60 13.77 -10.77
CA ILE A 80 18.24 15.19 -10.68
C ILE A 80 19.45 16.02 -11.11
N ASP A 81 19.29 16.82 -12.16
CA ASP A 81 20.34 17.69 -12.71
C ASP A 81 21.68 16.99 -12.98
N GLY A 82 21.61 15.73 -13.42
CA GLY A 82 22.77 14.89 -13.72
C GLY A 82 23.24 14.01 -12.56
N GLU A 83 22.84 14.34 -11.33
CA GLU A 83 23.26 13.68 -10.08
C GLU A 83 22.25 12.64 -9.60
N TRP A 84 22.72 11.62 -8.88
CA TRP A 84 21.86 10.62 -8.26
C TRP A 84 21.49 11.03 -6.83
N VAL A 85 20.24 11.42 -6.61
CA VAL A 85 19.71 11.70 -5.27
C VAL A 85 19.01 10.45 -4.76
N GLY A 86 19.44 9.93 -3.60
CA GLY A 86 18.90 8.72 -3.00
C GLY A 86 18.03 8.98 -1.76
N LYS A 87 16.98 8.17 -1.59
CA LYS A 87 16.23 8.07 -0.32
C LYS A 87 16.11 6.60 0.08
N SER A 88 16.33 6.32 1.36
CA SER A 88 16.43 4.95 1.87
C SER A 88 15.44 4.70 2.99
N ASP A 89 14.93 3.48 3.06
CA ASP A 89 14.16 2.94 4.20
C ASP A 89 14.32 1.41 4.21
N GLY A 90 13.95 0.76 5.30
CA GLY A 90 14.10 -0.68 5.48
C GLY A 90 12.84 -1.37 5.97
N ALA A 91 12.79 -2.67 5.76
CA ALA A 91 11.75 -3.55 6.28
C ALA A 91 12.37 -4.83 6.83
N SER A 92 11.73 -5.40 7.85
CA SER A 92 12.06 -6.74 8.35
C SER A 92 11.69 -7.80 7.32
N SER A 93 12.33 -8.96 7.43
CA SER A 93 11.89 -10.17 6.71
C SER A 93 10.45 -10.52 7.11
N THR A 94 9.67 -10.98 6.15
CA THR A 94 8.28 -11.40 6.38
C THR A 94 8.18 -12.86 6.81
N ASP A 95 7.09 -13.26 7.46
CA ASP A 95 6.87 -14.66 7.83
C ASP A 95 6.64 -15.57 6.60
N ILE A 96 6.09 -14.99 5.53
CA ILE A 96 5.79 -15.68 4.26
C ILE A 96 6.71 -15.10 3.18
N GLU A 97 7.43 -15.96 2.45
CA GLU A 97 8.44 -15.57 1.45
C GLU A 97 9.42 -14.48 1.98
N PRO A 98 10.16 -14.74 3.08
CA PRO A 98 10.86 -13.73 3.89
C PRO A 98 11.73 -12.75 3.10
N ILE A 99 12.43 -13.25 2.09
CA ILE A 99 13.32 -12.46 1.24
C ILE A 99 12.50 -11.54 0.32
N LYS A 100 11.55 -12.10 -0.41
CA LYS A 100 10.76 -11.38 -1.41
C LYS A 100 9.82 -10.35 -0.77
N GLY A 101 9.18 -10.72 0.34
CA GLY A 101 8.33 -9.83 1.11
C GLY A 101 9.12 -8.68 1.71
N GLY A 102 10.26 -8.97 2.36
CA GLY A 102 11.13 -7.95 2.95
C GLY A 102 11.68 -6.96 1.94
N ILE A 103 12.15 -7.43 0.77
CA ILE A 103 12.62 -6.58 -0.35
C ILE A 103 11.48 -5.68 -0.85
N SER A 104 10.28 -6.24 -1.07
CA SER A 104 9.13 -5.48 -1.58
C SER A 104 8.67 -4.42 -0.58
N ASP A 105 8.62 -4.75 0.71
CA ASP A 105 8.24 -3.80 1.75
C ASP A 105 9.29 -2.70 1.93
N ALA A 106 10.59 -3.03 1.87
CA ALA A 106 11.65 -2.03 1.91
C ALA A 106 11.56 -1.05 0.73
N MET A 107 11.27 -1.54 -0.49
CA MET A 107 11.10 -0.69 -1.67
C MET A 107 9.90 0.26 -1.54
N LYS A 108 8.74 -0.24 -1.12
CA LYS A 108 7.55 0.60 -0.88
C LYS A 108 7.84 1.69 0.16
N ARG A 109 8.54 1.34 1.24
CA ARG A 109 8.94 2.29 2.29
C ARG A 109 9.94 3.33 1.78
N ALA A 110 10.92 2.93 0.99
CA ALA A 110 11.83 3.88 0.32
C ALA A 110 11.07 4.80 -0.64
N ALA A 111 10.03 4.29 -1.31
CA ALA A 111 9.17 5.11 -2.16
C ALA A 111 8.36 6.12 -1.34
N HIS A 112 7.88 5.75 -0.15
CA HIS A 112 7.26 6.70 0.78
C HIS A 112 8.19 7.87 1.13
N GLN A 113 9.51 7.67 1.21
CA GLN A 113 10.46 8.78 1.43
C GLN A 113 10.45 9.81 0.29
N TRP A 114 10.05 9.40 -0.91
CA TRP A 114 9.85 10.27 -2.08
C TRP A 114 8.45 10.89 -2.18
N GLY A 115 7.51 10.48 -1.33
CA GLY A 115 6.19 11.11 -1.18
C GLY A 115 5.01 10.29 -1.69
N ILE A 116 5.24 9.24 -2.49
CA ILE A 116 4.17 8.37 -2.99
C ILE A 116 3.62 7.47 -1.87
N GLY A 117 2.30 7.28 -1.82
CA GLY A 117 1.65 6.31 -0.92
C GLY A 117 1.62 6.73 0.55
N ARG A 118 2.06 7.95 0.89
CA ARG A 118 1.95 8.48 2.27
C ARG A 118 0.50 8.71 2.68
N GLU A 119 -0.36 8.98 1.72
CA GLU A 119 -1.79 9.17 1.93
C GLU A 119 -2.46 7.92 2.53
N LEU A 120 -1.91 6.73 2.30
CA LEU A 120 -2.43 5.47 2.83
C LEU A 120 -2.45 5.43 4.36
N TYR A 121 -1.59 6.19 5.04
CA TYR A 121 -1.61 6.31 6.50
C TYR A 121 -2.81 7.10 7.03
N SER A 122 -3.47 7.87 6.16
CA SER A 122 -4.69 8.62 6.48
C SER A 122 -5.96 7.91 5.99
N TYR A 123 -5.84 6.72 5.39
CA TYR A 123 -7.00 5.94 4.98
C TYR A 123 -7.80 5.45 6.19
N PRO A 124 -9.11 5.20 6.03
CA PRO A 124 -9.92 4.65 7.10
C PRO A 124 -9.40 3.29 7.54
N THR A 125 -9.52 3.02 8.84
CA THR A 125 -9.41 1.65 9.34
C THR A 125 -10.64 0.86 8.87
N VAL A 126 -10.43 -0.25 8.18
CA VAL A 126 -11.52 -1.08 7.69
C VAL A 126 -11.61 -2.37 8.52
N GLN A 127 -12.78 -2.63 9.10
CA GLN A 127 -13.12 -3.88 9.72
C GLN A 127 -14.09 -4.65 8.82
N ILE A 128 -13.85 -5.94 8.64
CA ILE A 128 -14.75 -6.84 7.95
C ILE A 128 -15.29 -7.87 8.96
N ALA A 129 -16.58 -8.16 8.90
CA ALA A 129 -17.22 -9.21 9.69
C ALA A 129 -17.78 -10.31 8.78
N TRP A 130 -17.59 -11.57 9.19
CA TRP A 130 -18.17 -12.75 8.52
C TRP A 130 -18.39 -13.90 9.50
N GLU A 131 -19.21 -14.87 9.10
CA GLU A 131 -19.42 -16.09 9.87
C GLU A 131 -18.31 -17.13 9.58
N GLY A 132 -17.84 -17.79 10.63
CA GLY A 132 -16.85 -18.86 10.55
C GLY A 132 -15.42 -18.39 10.79
N GLN A 133 -14.46 -19.18 10.29
CA GLN A 133 -13.05 -19.01 10.64
C GLN A 133 -12.39 -17.81 9.93
N PRO A 134 -11.26 -17.30 10.46
CA PRO A 134 -10.47 -16.28 9.80
C PRO A 134 -10.01 -16.67 8.39
N LYS A 135 -10.16 -15.75 7.45
CA LYS A 135 -9.63 -15.90 6.09
C LYS A 135 -8.20 -15.36 6.01
N ARG A 136 -7.49 -15.76 4.95
CA ARG A 136 -6.15 -15.25 4.60
C ARG A 136 -6.18 -14.25 3.44
N TRP A 137 -7.36 -13.96 2.90
CA TRP A 137 -7.57 -13.05 1.77
C TRP A 137 -8.78 -12.15 2.05
N VAL A 138 -8.81 -11.00 1.38
CA VAL A 138 -9.94 -10.08 1.42
C VAL A 138 -10.99 -10.52 0.37
N PRO A 139 -12.27 -10.66 0.72
CA PRO A 139 -13.33 -11.04 -0.23
C PRO A 139 -13.46 -10.05 -1.40
N ASN A 140 -13.72 -10.54 -2.61
CA ASN A 140 -13.86 -9.69 -3.80
C ASN A 140 -14.97 -8.61 -3.68
N PRO A 141 -16.15 -8.89 -3.10
CA PRO A 141 -17.16 -7.84 -2.90
C PRO A 141 -16.66 -6.68 -2.04
N VAL A 142 -15.88 -6.99 -1.00
CA VAL A 142 -15.20 -5.99 -0.16
C VAL A 142 -14.17 -5.22 -0.97
N LEU A 143 -13.33 -5.89 -1.76
CA LEU A 143 -12.34 -5.21 -2.63
C LEU A 143 -13.02 -4.24 -3.62
N ASN A 144 -14.15 -4.63 -4.21
CA ASN A 144 -14.93 -3.76 -5.10
C ASN A 144 -15.46 -2.52 -4.37
N ARG A 145 -15.96 -2.70 -3.14
CA ARG A 145 -16.41 -1.60 -2.29
C ARG A 145 -15.26 -0.63 -1.97
N LEU A 146 -14.09 -1.16 -1.64
CA LEU A 146 -12.90 -0.38 -1.31
C LEU A 146 -12.33 0.37 -2.52
N ALA A 147 -12.44 -0.20 -3.72
CA ALA A 147 -12.05 0.50 -4.94
C ALA A 147 -12.89 1.78 -5.15
N GLY A 148 -14.21 1.69 -4.94
CA GLY A 148 -15.09 2.88 -4.97
C GLY A 148 -14.78 3.88 -3.86
N MET A 149 -14.38 3.40 -2.69
CA MET A 149 -13.96 4.25 -1.56
C MET A 149 -12.67 5.01 -1.88
N THR A 150 -11.65 4.36 -2.44
CA THR A 150 -10.40 5.01 -2.90
C THR A 150 -10.71 6.15 -3.88
N THR A 151 -11.58 5.90 -4.88
CA THR A 151 -12.00 6.95 -5.81
C THR A 151 -12.68 8.12 -5.08
N ALA A 152 -13.58 7.83 -4.15
CA ALA A 152 -14.25 8.87 -3.36
C ALA A 152 -13.29 9.67 -2.46
N ILE A 153 -12.27 9.02 -1.89
CA ILE A 153 -11.20 9.69 -1.12
C ILE A 153 -10.44 10.65 -2.04
N ASN A 154 -10.01 10.20 -3.22
CA ASN A 154 -9.25 11.02 -4.17
C ASN A 154 -10.07 12.23 -4.66
N GLU A 155 -11.38 12.11 -4.73
CA GLU A 155 -12.31 13.19 -5.10
C GLU A 155 -12.74 14.08 -3.91
N GLY A 156 -12.24 13.82 -2.69
CA GLY A 156 -12.60 14.58 -1.48
C GLY A 156 -14.03 14.35 -1.00
N ARG A 157 -14.69 13.28 -1.44
CA ARG A 157 -16.07 12.91 -1.11
C ARG A 157 -16.19 11.88 0.02
N PHE A 158 -15.08 11.50 0.65
CA PHE A 158 -15.03 10.54 1.73
C PHE A 158 -14.13 11.03 2.86
N SER A 159 -14.64 11.03 4.09
CA SER A 159 -13.95 11.58 5.26
C SER A 159 -14.10 10.74 6.54
N GLU A 160 -14.70 9.54 6.45
CA GLU A 160 -14.82 8.67 7.62
C GLU A 160 -13.46 8.07 7.98
N SER A 161 -13.15 7.98 9.27
CA SER A 161 -11.92 7.36 9.77
C SER A 161 -12.03 5.85 9.96
N TYR A 162 -13.25 5.31 9.88
CA TYR A 162 -13.52 3.90 10.12
C TYR A 162 -14.66 3.39 9.26
N VAL A 163 -14.48 2.20 8.66
CA VAL A 163 -15.49 1.54 7.83
C VAL A 163 -15.70 0.11 8.33
N ALA A 164 -16.97 -0.29 8.45
CA ALA A 164 -17.37 -1.64 8.86
C ALA A 164 -18.13 -2.33 7.70
N LEU A 165 -17.60 -3.44 7.20
CA LEU A 165 -18.14 -4.18 6.05
C LEU A 165 -18.48 -5.64 6.37
N LEU A 166 -19.56 -6.17 5.80
CA LEU A 166 -19.81 -7.61 5.77
C LEU A 166 -19.00 -8.28 4.64
N GLU A 167 -18.99 -9.61 4.60
CA GLU A 167 -18.30 -10.39 3.56
C GLU A 167 -18.75 -10.03 2.13
N ASP A 168 -20.02 -9.64 1.98
CA ASP A 168 -20.63 -9.23 0.72
C ASP A 168 -20.32 -7.76 0.34
N GLY A 169 -19.54 -7.05 1.16
CA GLY A 169 -19.15 -5.66 0.95
C GLY A 169 -20.20 -4.63 1.37
N SER A 170 -21.34 -5.04 1.93
CA SER A 170 -22.33 -4.11 2.49
C SER A 170 -21.83 -3.51 3.82
N GLY A 171 -22.32 -2.32 4.16
CA GLY A 171 -22.10 -1.77 5.50
C GLY A 171 -22.97 -2.46 6.55
N TYR A 172 -22.50 -2.52 7.80
CA TYR A 172 -23.29 -3.02 8.95
C TYR A 172 -23.31 -2.05 10.14
N ARG A 173 -23.20 -0.74 9.87
CA ARG A 173 -23.40 0.30 10.88
C ARG A 173 -24.86 0.70 10.98
#